data_AF-A0A1E3K3H1-F1
#
_entry.id   AF-A0A1E3K3H1-F1
#
_cell.length_a   1.000
_cell.length_b   1.000
_cell.length_c   1.000
_cell.angle_alpha   90.00
_cell.angle_beta   90.00
_cell.angle_gamma   90.00
#
_symmetry.space_group_name_H-M   'P 1'
#
loop_
_entity.id
_entity.type
_entity.pdbx_description
1 polymer ?
#
loop_
_entity_poly.entity_id
_entity_poly.type
_entity_poly.pdbx_seq_one_letter_code
_entity_poly.pdbx_strand_id
1 'polypeptide(L)'
;MSIHSQQTWTQKEPHTRPSLEAKVTAFGNDLAMFADSNIPFEHSSEIPAGTTSYVGSSSTYSAQTKTLFRETFIGSRDFPNQPERDYDCPAEAAQDMEKAITHSLTKDSNAGWVASCFTMDKPEEGLKAIEMALYSKYMEEDREKYEGVQFLQLEPGQMRAAIRTMEEP
;
A
#
# COMPACT_ATOMS: atom_id res chain seq x y z
N MET A 1 13.86 9.64 13.61
CA MET A 1 12.57 10.27 13.99
C MET A 1 11.69 10.28 12.76
N SER A 2 10.80 9.30 12.63
CA SER A 2 9.93 9.18 11.45
C SER A 2 8.74 10.14 11.57
N ILE A 3 8.54 10.95 10.55
CA ILE A 3 7.49 11.96 10.48
C ILE A 3 6.19 11.23 10.17
N HIS A 4 5.32 11.14 11.17
CA HIS A 4 4.00 10.57 11.04
C HIS A 4 3.12 11.60 10.31
N SER A 5 2.65 11.29 9.10
CA SER A 5 1.62 12.09 8.44
C SER A 5 0.42 11.22 8.11
N GLN A 6 -0.56 11.24 9.01
CA GLN A 6 -1.93 10.83 8.72
C GLN A 6 -2.58 11.99 7.95
N GLN A 7 -2.82 11.82 6.65
CA GLN A 7 -3.50 12.84 5.84
C GLN A 7 -4.93 12.39 5.53
N THR A 8 -5.85 12.81 6.38
CA THR A 8 -7.29 12.71 6.15
C THR A 8 -7.72 13.88 5.25
N TRP A 9 -8.40 13.61 4.14
CA TRP A 9 -9.02 14.65 3.32
C TRP A 9 -10.53 14.48 3.30
N THR A 10 -11.25 15.44 3.88
CA THR A 10 -12.71 15.53 3.85
C THR A 10 -13.11 16.80 3.12
N GLN A 11 -13.93 16.70 2.08
CA GLN A 11 -14.50 17.87 1.39
C GLN A 11 -16.01 17.95 1.64
N LYS A 12 -16.43 19.08 2.22
CA LYS A 12 -17.84 19.46 2.40
C LYS A 12 -18.40 20.05 1.11
N GLU A 13 -19.72 19.91 0.93
CA GLU A 13 -20.55 20.41 -0.18
C GLU A 13 -20.19 21.83 -0.69
N PRO A 14 -20.48 22.17 -1.97
CA PRO A 14 -21.26 21.40 -2.95
C PRO A 14 -20.37 20.48 -3.81
N HIS A 15 -20.85 19.25 -4.03
CA HIS A 15 -20.08 18.11 -4.52
C HIS A 15 -19.28 18.38 -5.80
N THR A 16 -17.95 18.44 -5.68
CA THR A 16 -17.02 18.29 -6.79
C THR A 16 -16.08 17.13 -6.49
N ARG A 17 -16.13 16.11 -7.35
CA ARG A 17 -15.29 14.91 -7.41
C ARG A 17 -15.31 14.03 -6.16
N PRO A 18 -15.51 12.72 -6.33
CA PRO A 18 -15.39 11.81 -5.20
C PRO A 18 -13.92 11.76 -4.75
N SER A 19 -13.68 11.92 -3.45
CA SER A 19 -12.33 12.03 -2.87
C SER A 19 -11.80 10.65 -2.47
N LEU A 20 -10.49 10.47 -2.64
CA LEU A 20 -9.74 9.33 -2.13
C LEU A 20 -9.09 9.71 -0.81
N GLU A 21 -9.39 9.00 0.27
CA GLU A 21 -8.73 9.15 1.56
C GLU A 21 -7.65 8.07 1.73
N ALA A 22 -6.40 8.48 1.93
CA ALA A 22 -5.28 7.57 2.16
C ALA A 22 -4.91 7.54 3.66
N LYS A 23 -4.84 6.34 4.23
CA LYS A 23 -4.34 6.07 5.57
C LYS A 23 -3.07 5.25 5.46
N VAL A 24 -1.94 5.87 5.81
CA VAL A 24 -0.63 5.21 5.81
C VAL A 24 -0.27 4.87 7.25
N THR A 25 -0.03 3.60 7.53
CA THR A 25 0.36 3.11 8.85
C THR A 25 1.82 2.64 8.77
N ALA A 26 2.75 3.50 9.20
CA ALA A 26 4.19 3.24 9.13
C ALA A 26 4.67 2.54 10.41
N PHE A 27 4.86 1.22 10.37
CA PHE A 27 5.37 0.42 11.50
C PHE A 27 6.89 0.19 11.42
N GLY A 28 7.63 1.20 10.96
CA GLY A 28 8.99 1.10 10.40
C GLY A 28 10.13 0.68 11.34
N ASN A 29 9.93 -0.33 12.19
CA ASN A 29 10.96 -1.17 12.81
C ASN A 29 10.42 -2.57 13.16
N ASP A 30 9.19 -2.70 13.67
CA ASP A 30 8.59 -3.99 14.09
C ASP A 30 8.27 -4.90 12.89
N LEU A 31 7.91 -4.29 11.76
CA LEU A 31 7.53 -4.98 10.52
C LEU A 31 8.69 -5.61 9.75
N ALA A 32 9.91 -5.21 10.08
CA ALA A 32 11.08 -5.63 9.35
C ALA A 32 11.77 -6.85 10.00
N MET A 33 11.14 -7.39 11.06
CA MET A 33 11.47 -8.65 11.72
C MET A 33 10.67 -9.86 11.21
N PHE A 34 9.88 -9.71 10.13
CA PHE A 34 9.07 -10.82 9.61
C PHE A 34 9.95 -11.84 8.87
N ALA A 35 10.15 -12.99 9.48
CA ALA A 35 10.61 -14.20 8.81
C ALA A 35 9.54 -14.69 7.82
N ASP A 36 9.96 -15.41 6.76
CA ASP A 36 9.08 -15.99 5.73
C ASP A 36 7.88 -16.78 6.30
N SER A 37 8.03 -17.33 7.51
CA SER A 37 7.01 -18.13 8.19
C SER A 37 5.93 -17.33 8.92
N ASN A 38 6.12 -16.02 9.14
CA ASN A 38 5.32 -15.22 10.05
C ASN A 38 4.27 -14.35 9.35
N ILE A 39 4.19 -14.40 8.01
CA ILE A 39 3.23 -13.59 7.26
C ILE A 39 1.89 -14.37 7.18
N PRO A 40 0.82 -13.91 7.84
CA PRO A 40 -0.45 -14.62 7.90
C PRO A 40 -1.29 -14.32 6.64
N PHE A 41 -0.79 -14.65 5.46
CA PHE A 41 -1.65 -14.74 4.28
C PHE A 41 -2.09 -16.20 4.14
N GLU A 42 -3.31 -16.50 4.57
CA GLU A 42 -3.97 -17.82 4.43
C GLU A 42 -4.17 -18.28 2.97
N HIS A 43 -3.58 -17.59 1.99
CA HIS A 43 -3.26 -18.14 0.69
C HIS A 43 -1.75 -18.02 0.50
N SER A 44 -1.03 -19.07 0.86
CA SER A 44 0.41 -19.22 0.66
C SER A 44 0.71 -19.32 -0.84
N SER A 45 0.62 -18.21 -1.55
CA SER A 45 1.45 -18.01 -2.73
C SER A 45 2.89 -17.86 -2.23
N GLU A 46 3.80 -18.70 -2.73
CA GLU A 46 5.23 -18.59 -2.43
C GLU A 46 5.68 -17.13 -2.61
N ILE A 47 6.35 -16.58 -1.60
CA ILE A 47 6.98 -15.27 -1.70
C ILE A 47 8.03 -15.40 -2.82
N PRO A 48 7.95 -14.58 -3.89
CA PRO A 48 8.89 -14.66 -4.99
C PRO A 48 10.34 -14.55 -4.49
N ALA A 49 11.23 -15.37 -5.05
CA ALA A 49 12.65 -15.25 -4.77
C ALA A 49 13.14 -13.85 -5.16
N GLY A 50 13.78 -13.16 -4.22
CA GLY A 50 14.26 -11.79 -4.42
C GLY A 50 13.35 -10.69 -3.87
N THR A 51 12.18 -11.02 -3.31
CA THR A 51 11.39 -10.02 -2.56
C THR A 51 12.14 -9.59 -1.31
N THR A 52 12.40 -8.29 -1.20
CA THR A 52 13.10 -7.62 -0.08
C THR A 52 12.16 -6.76 0.74
N SER A 53 11.05 -6.31 0.16
CA SER A 53 10.04 -5.51 0.85
C SER A 53 8.65 -5.61 0.23
N TYR A 54 7.65 -5.16 0.97
CA TYR A 54 6.24 -5.26 0.62
C TYR A 54 5.54 -3.92 0.85
N VAL A 55 4.63 -3.59 -0.06
CA VAL A 55 3.62 -2.56 0.15
C VAL A 55 2.27 -3.27 0.19
N GLY A 56 1.69 -3.38 1.38
CA GLY A 56 0.34 -3.87 1.58
C GLY A 56 -0.65 -2.73 1.35
N SER A 57 -1.69 -2.96 0.55
CA SER A 57 -2.75 -1.99 0.28
C SER A 57 -4.12 -2.62 0.38
N SER A 58 -5.06 -1.93 1.02
CA SER A 58 -6.46 -2.33 1.13
C SER A 58 -7.34 -1.15 0.77
N SER A 59 -8.18 -1.34 -0.25
CA SER A 59 -9.12 -0.34 -0.72
C SER A 59 -10.54 -0.67 -0.25
N THR A 60 -11.28 0.34 0.24
CA THR A 60 -12.69 0.23 0.65
C THR A 60 -13.51 1.41 0.16
N TYR A 61 -14.84 1.23 0.12
CA TYR A 61 -15.77 2.28 -0.28
C TYR A 61 -16.82 2.53 0.81
N SER A 62 -17.01 3.80 1.18
CA SER A 62 -18.14 4.24 2.01
C SER A 62 -19.25 4.77 1.12
N ALA A 63 -20.36 4.05 1.06
CA ALA A 63 -21.57 4.51 0.38
C ALA A 63 -22.16 5.77 1.03
N GLN A 64 -22.04 5.91 2.36
CA GLN A 64 -22.60 7.03 3.11
C GLN A 64 -21.93 8.35 2.74
N THR A 65 -20.59 8.36 2.65
CA THR A 65 -19.81 9.57 2.36
C THR A 65 -19.39 9.65 0.89
N LYS A 66 -19.69 8.62 0.10
CA LYS A 66 -19.24 8.45 -1.30
C LYS A 66 -17.73 8.61 -1.43
N THR A 67 -16.99 7.95 -0.55
CA THR A 67 -15.54 8.10 -0.41
C THR A 67 -14.87 6.76 -0.65
N LEU A 68 -13.80 6.75 -1.44
CA LEU A 68 -12.88 5.62 -1.47
C LEU A 68 -11.81 5.83 -0.39
N PHE A 69 -11.53 4.78 0.37
CA PHE A 69 -10.45 4.76 1.35
C PHE A 69 -9.41 3.76 0.89
N ARG A 70 -8.15 4.14 1.07
CA ARG A 70 -6.99 3.32 0.84
C ARG A 70 -6.21 3.26 2.14
N GLU A 71 -6.01 2.06 2.67
CA GLU A 71 -5.13 1.80 3.81
C GLU A 71 -3.86 1.13 3.31
N THR A 72 -2.70 1.52 3.83
CA THR A 72 -1.42 0.90 3.47
C THR A 72 -0.51 0.64 4.66
N PHE A 73 0.28 -0.41 4.54
CA PHE A 73 1.45 -0.64 5.38
C PHE A 73 2.66 -1.02 4.51
N ILE A 74 3.84 -0.87 5.08
CA ILE A 74 5.11 -1.20 4.42
C ILE A 74 5.89 -2.15 5.33
N GLY A 75 6.23 -3.32 4.81
CA GLY A 75 7.11 -4.28 5.48
C GLY A 75 8.41 -4.45 4.71
N SER A 76 9.48 -4.82 5.40
CA SER A 76 10.70 -5.32 4.76
C SER A 76 11.04 -6.70 5.30
N ARG A 77 11.82 -7.44 4.53
CA ARG A 77 12.25 -8.78 4.89
C ARG A 77 13.57 -8.71 5.66
N ASP A 78 13.65 -9.48 6.74
CA ASP A 78 14.90 -9.70 7.45
C ASP A 78 15.77 -10.73 6.71
N PHE A 79 17.06 -10.44 6.58
CA PHE A 79 18.04 -11.36 6.02
C PHE A 79 19.11 -11.66 7.09
N PRO A 80 18.84 -12.54 8.06
CA PRO A 80 19.69 -12.73 9.24
C PRO A 80 21.13 -13.19 8.95
N ASN A 81 21.40 -13.66 7.74
CA ASN A 81 22.74 -14.06 7.29
C ASN A 81 23.40 -13.06 6.32
N GLN A 82 22.74 -11.93 6.00
CA GLN A 82 23.22 -10.90 5.08
C GLN A 82 22.96 -9.49 5.65
N PRO A 83 23.64 -9.11 6.74
CA PRO A 83 23.36 -7.87 7.47
C PRO A 83 23.65 -6.58 6.70
N GLU A 84 24.42 -6.66 5.60
CA GLU A 84 24.61 -5.52 4.69
C GLU A 84 23.38 -5.23 3.82
N ARG A 85 22.43 -6.16 3.73
CA ARG A 85 21.11 -5.97 3.13
C ARG A 85 20.04 -5.64 4.17
N ASP A 86 20.42 -5.55 5.45
CA ASP A 86 19.48 -5.27 6.53
C ASP A 86 18.92 -3.87 6.34
N TYR A 87 17.61 -3.86 6.13
CA TYR A 87 16.69 -2.81 6.52
C TYR A 87 16.54 -1.58 5.62
N ASP A 88 17.51 -0.68 5.55
CA ASP A 88 17.19 0.70 5.13
C ASP A 88 16.83 0.79 3.65
N CYS A 89 17.67 0.24 2.77
CA CYS A 89 17.45 0.31 1.32
C CYS A 89 16.17 -0.44 0.85
N PRO A 90 15.89 -1.68 1.34
CA PRO A 90 14.63 -2.37 1.02
C PRO A 90 13.37 -1.63 1.49
N ALA A 91 13.39 -1.06 2.69
CA ALA A 91 12.26 -0.32 3.23
C ALA A 91 12.04 1.01 2.50
N GLU A 92 13.13 1.71 2.14
CA GLU A 92 13.08 2.94 1.34
C GLU A 92 12.44 2.72 -0.03
N ALA A 93 12.80 1.64 -0.74
CA ALA A 93 12.21 1.32 -2.04
C ALA A 93 10.68 1.11 -1.95
N ALA A 94 10.20 0.39 -0.94
CA ALA A 94 8.76 0.20 -0.71
C ALA A 94 8.06 1.49 -0.27
N GLN A 95 8.69 2.31 0.59
CA GLN A 95 8.17 3.64 0.95
C GLN A 95 8.05 4.56 -0.26
N ASP A 96 9.05 4.56 -1.13
CA ASP A 96 9.04 5.37 -2.33
C ASP A 96 8.00 4.88 -3.35
N MET A 97 7.80 3.57 -3.45
CA MET A 97 6.73 2.99 -4.27
C MET A 97 5.34 3.42 -3.75
N GLU A 98 5.11 3.28 -2.43
CA GLU A 98 3.87 3.70 -1.79
C GLU A 98 3.59 5.19 -2.03
N LYS A 99 4.60 6.05 -1.80
CA LYS A 99 4.51 7.49 -2.04
C LYS A 99 4.22 7.80 -3.51
N ALA A 100 4.88 7.12 -4.45
CA ALA A 100 4.68 7.33 -5.87
C ALA A 100 3.24 6.99 -6.28
N ILE A 101 2.71 5.86 -5.82
CA ILE A 101 1.31 5.45 -6.06
C ILE A 101 0.35 6.49 -5.45
N THR A 102 0.52 6.84 -4.17
CA THR A 102 -0.31 7.82 -3.48
C THR A 102 -0.29 9.18 -4.19
N HIS A 103 0.89 9.65 -4.59
CA HIS A 103 1.04 10.90 -5.31
C HIS A 103 0.34 10.85 -6.68
N SER A 104 0.43 9.73 -7.40
CA SER A 104 -0.29 9.57 -8.67
C SER A 104 -1.79 9.53 -8.51
N LEU A 105 -2.32 8.85 -7.49
CA LEU A 105 -3.76 8.80 -7.25
C LEU A 105 -4.34 10.17 -6.84
N THR A 106 -3.53 11.02 -6.20
CA THR A 106 -3.93 12.35 -5.74
C THR A 106 -3.62 13.47 -6.74
N LYS A 107 -2.94 13.19 -7.85
CA LYS A 107 -2.73 14.15 -8.94
C LYS A 107 -4.04 14.46 -9.66
N ASP A 108 -4.27 15.75 -9.92
CA ASP A 108 -5.41 16.23 -10.70
C ASP A 108 -5.54 15.59 -12.09
N SER A 109 -4.41 15.29 -12.73
CA SER A 109 -4.39 14.62 -14.04
C SER A 109 -5.01 13.22 -14.03
N ASN A 110 -4.99 12.54 -12.88
CA ASN A 110 -5.53 11.19 -12.70
C ASN A 110 -6.90 11.20 -12.02
N ALA A 111 -7.43 12.38 -11.66
CA ALA A 111 -8.71 12.51 -10.99
C ALA A 111 -9.87 11.92 -11.81
N GLY A 112 -9.79 11.97 -13.15
CA GLY A 112 -10.78 11.34 -14.03
C GLY A 112 -10.80 9.81 -13.92
N TRP A 113 -9.63 9.18 -13.78
CA TRP A 113 -9.51 7.73 -13.60
C TRP A 113 -10.02 7.28 -12.23
N VAL A 114 -9.66 8.00 -11.17
CA VAL A 114 -10.19 7.71 -9.82
C VAL A 114 -11.71 7.93 -9.78
N ALA A 115 -12.22 8.97 -10.44
CA ALA A 115 -13.65 9.24 -10.51
C ALA A 115 -14.44 8.14 -11.23
N SER A 116 -13.85 7.47 -12.23
CA SER A 116 -14.56 6.40 -12.95
C SER A 116 -14.79 5.16 -12.07
N CYS A 117 -13.99 4.92 -11.03
CA CYS A 117 -14.22 3.82 -10.08
C CYS A 117 -15.60 3.91 -9.43
N PHE A 118 -16.10 5.12 -9.13
CA PHE A 118 -17.38 5.32 -8.45
C PHE A 118 -18.60 4.97 -9.30
N THR A 119 -18.41 4.73 -10.60
CA THR A 119 -19.46 4.25 -11.50
C THR A 119 -19.52 2.73 -11.63
N MET A 120 -18.58 2.02 -11.00
CA MET A 120 -18.52 0.56 -11.00
C MET A 120 -19.44 -0.04 -9.94
N ASP A 121 -19.87 -1.28 -10.15
CA ASP A 121 -20.65 -2.04 -9.16
C ASP A 121 -19.87 -2.25 -7.84
N LYS A 122 -18.54 -2.31 -7.94
CA LYS A 122 -17.59 -2.40 -6.81
C LYS A 122 -16.49 -1.33 -6.98
N PRO A 123 -16.70 -0.11 -6.46
CA PRO A 123 -15.75 0.99 -6.63
C PRO A 123 -14.34 0.68 -6.11
N GLU A 124 -14.24 -0.07 -5.00
CA GLU A 124 -12.98 -0.47 -4.40
C GLU A 124 -12.14 -1.35 -5.33
N GLU A 125 -12.75 -2.26 -6.09
CA GLU A 125 -12.05 -3.11 -7.07
C GLU A 125 -11.49 -2.28 -8.23
N GLY A 126 -12.19 -1.21 -8.61
CA GLY A 126 -11.69 -0.23 -9.58
C GLY A 126 -10.41 0.44 -9.09
N LEU A 127 -10.37 0.83 -7.81
CA LEU A 127 -9.18 1.43 -7.21
C LEU A 127 -8.03 0.42 -7.13
N LYS A 128 -8.28 -0.82 -6.70
CA LYS A 128 -7.28 -1.90 -6.67
C LYS A 128 -6.61 -2.10 -8.03
N ALA A 129 -7.40 -2.04 -9.10
CA ALA A 129 -6.90 -2.18 -10.48
C ALA A 129 -6.00 -0.99 -10.89
N ILE A 130 -6.37 0.25 -10.55
CA ILE A 130 -5.54 1.43 -10.83
C ILE A 130 -4.21 1.34 -10.06
N GLU A 131 -4.27 0.96 -8.78
CA GLU A 131 -3.07 0.79 -7.95
C GLU A 131 -2.11 -0.24 -8.54
N MET A 132 -2.62 -1.38 -8.97
CA MET A 132 -1.81 -2.43 -9.59
C MET A 132 -1.19 -1.98 -10.92
N ALA A 133 -1.94 -1.20 -11.71
CA ALA A 133 -1.42 -0.61 -12.94
C ALA A 133 -0.30 0.42 -12.67
N LEU A 134 -0.46 1.25 -11.63
CA LEU A 134 0.57 2.21 -11.21
C LEU A 134 1.81 1.48 -10.69
N TYR A 135 1.64 0.45 -9.85
CA TYR A 135 2.75 -0.39 -9.40
C TYR A 135 3.52 -0.98 -10.59
N SER A 136 2.82 -1.61 -11.53
CA SER A 136 3.43 -2.21 -12.72
C SER A 136 4.20 -1.17 -13.54
N LYS A 137 3.59 0.01 -13.74
CA LYS A 137 4.22 1.14 -14.42
C LYS A 137 5.51 1.58 -13.73
N TYR A 138 5.52 1.73 -12.40
CA TYR A 138 6.72 2.16 -11.68
C TYR A 138 7.82 1.10 -11.67
N MET A 139 7.45 -0.17 -11.57
CA MET A 139 8.38 -1.29 -11.75
C MET A 139 9.04 -1.27 -13.13
N GLU A 140 8.32 -0.85 -14.18
CA GLU A 140 8.86 -0.72 -15.53
C GLU A 140 9.72 0.54 -15.72
N GLU A 141 9.33 1.66 -15.10
CA GLU A 141 10.04 2.95 -15.21
C GLU A 141 11.40 2.95 -14.49
N ASP A 142 11.50 2.31 -13.33
CA ASP A 142 12.73 2.26 -12.52
C ASP A 142 12.89 0.88 -11.86
N ARG A 143 13.17 -0.12 -12.71
CA ARG A 143 13.31 -1.51 -12.28
C ARG A 143 14.42 -1.69 -11.25
N GLU A 144 15.55 -1.02 -11.41
CA GLU A 144 16.69 -1.14 -10.50
C GLU A 144 16.34 -0.65 -9.09
N LYS A 145 15.60 0.46 -8.99
CA LYS A 145 15.17 1.01 -7.70
C LYS A 145 14.15 0.12 -6.99
N TYR A 146 13.18 -0.40 -7.72
CA TYR A 146 12.04 -1.14 -7.15
C TYR A 146 12.22 -2.66 -7.20
N GLU A 147 13.40 -3.14 -7.61
CA GLU A 147 13.71 -4.56 -7.60
C GLU A 147 13.54 -5.14 -6.19
N GLY A 148 12.69 -6.18 -6.09
CA GLY A 148 12.37 -6.82 -4.82
C GLY A 148 11.22 -6.19 -4.02
N VAL A 149 10.61 -5.09 -4.50
CA VAL A 149 9.38 -4.55 -3.90
C VAL A 149 8.17 -5.33 -4.43
N GLN A 150 7.41 -5.96 -3.54
CA GLN A 150 6.16 -6.63 -3.88
C GLN A 150 4.95 -5.80 -3.45
N PHE A 151 3.98 -5.64 -4.34
CA PHE A 151 2.73 -4.94 -4.04
C PHE A 151 1.61 -5.95 -3.76
N LEU A 152 1.00 -5.86 -2.58
CA LEU A 152 0.01 -6.80 -2.08
C LEU A 152 -1.36 -6.11 -1.95
N GLN A 153 -2.35 -6.61 -2.69
CA GLN A 153 -3.74 -6.18 -2.55
C GLN A 153 -4.45 -7.04 -1.52
N LEU A 154 -4.89 -6.42 -0.43
CA LEU A 154 -5.43 -7.08 0.74
C LEU A 154 -6.90 -6.77 0.93
N GLU A 155 -7.64 -7.75 1.40
CA GLU A 155 -8.98 -7.50 1.91
C GLU A 155 -8.92 -6.76 3.26
N PRO A 156 -9.92 -5.94 3.62
CA PRO A 156 -9.89 -5.15 4.85
C PRO A 156 -9.74 -5.99 6.13
N GLY A 157 -10.26 -7.22 6.12
CA GLY A 157 -10.08 -8.17 7.21
C GLY A 157 -8.62 -8.60 7.38
N GLN A 158 -7.92 -8.85 6.26
CA GLN A 158 -6.50 -9.22 6.25
C GLN A 158 -5.62 -8.03 6.64
N MET A 159 -5.95 -6.83 6.17
CA MET A 159 -5.28 -5.59 6.56
C MET A 159 -5.34 -5.39 8.08
N ARG A 160 -6.52 -5.52 8.68
CA ARG A 160 -6.68 -5.41 10.14
C ARG A 160 -5.97 -6.54 10.90
N ALA A 161 -6.02 -7.76 10.38
CA ALA A 161 -5.32 -8.89 11.00
C ALA A 161 -3.81 -8.66 10.98
N ALA A 162 -3.25 -8.25 9.84
CA ALA A 162 -1.84 -7.88 9.72
C ALA A 162 -1.50 -6.76 10.71
N ILE A 163 -2.27 -5.67 10.74
CA ILE A 163 -2.06 -4.55 11.68
C ILE A 163 -2.07 -5.03 13.13
N ARG A 164 -3.05 -5.84 13.51
CA ARG A 164 -3.16 -6.34 14.88
C ARG A 164 -1.99 -7.24 15.26
N THR A 165 -1.57 -8.16 14.39
CA THR A 165 -0.39 -9.00 14.63
C THR A 165 0.89 -8.17 14.80
N MET A 166 0.93 -6.96 14.24
CA MET A 166 2.05 -6.02 14.36
C MET A 166 1.98 -5.14 15.63
N GLU A 167 0.83 -5.10 16.32
CA GLU A 167 0.63 -4.35 17.56
C GLU A 167 0.78 -5.24 18.83
N GLU A 168 0.82 -6.56 18.68
CA GLU A 168 1.04 -7.50 19.80
C GLU A 168 2.56 -7.66 20.07
N PRO A 169 3.04 -7.40 21.32
CA PRO A 169 4.46 -7.27 21.67
C PRO A 169 5.26 -8.59 21.72
#